data_AF-A0A959D830-F1
#
_entry.id   AF-A0A959D830-F1
#
_cell.length_a   1.000
_cell.length_b   1.000
_cell.length_c   1.000
_cell.angle_alpha   90.00
_cell.angle_beta   90.00
_cell.angle_gamma   90.00
#
_symmetry.space_group_name_H-M   'P 1'
#
loop_
_entity.id
_entity.type
_entity.pdbx_description
1 polymer ?
#
loop_
_entity_poly.entity_id
_entity_poly.type
_entity_poly.pdbx_seq_one_letter_code
_entity_poly.pdbx_strand_id
1 'polypeptide(L)'
;MKLYKPQVQIVRRTNIGAPNEYFLHAVTFCDKSNYRAAGFELDTALVEEGLLTVGLKIFQDVSIPEFNYLTPVVHTIELGPLAFPDDDGIITAEAILSAGTRNLNAAAETDDKNTSTVSSTEADEAGRPIP
;
A
#
# COMPACT_ATOMS: atom_id res chain seq x y z
N MET A 1 -6.89 3.76 -19.46
CA MET A 1 -6.20 3.54 -18.17
C MET A 1 -6.60 2.18 -17.68
N LYS A 2 -5.62 1.34 -17.41
CA LYS A 2 -5.83 -0.04 -17.00
C LYS A 2 -5.16 -0.27 -15.65
N LEU A 3 -5.98 -0.49 -14.63
CA LEU A 3 -5.54 -1.07 -13.38
C LEU A 3 -5.65 -2.58 -13.48
N TYR A 4 -4.58 -3.29 -13.13
CA TYR A 4 -4.61 -4.74 -13.05
C TYR A 4 -5.20 -5.18 -11.71
N LYS A 5 -5.77 -6.38 -11.66
CA LYS A 5 -6.31 -6.93 -10.40
C LYS A 5 -5.18 -6.96 -9.34
N PRO A 6 -5.39 -6.37 -8.15
CA PRO A 6 -4.40 -6.41 -7.07
C PRO A 6 -4.01 -7.84 -6.72
N GLN A 7 -2.71 -8.06 -6.53
CA GLN A 7 -2.18 -9.28 -5.92
C GLN A 7 -2.02 -9.02 -4.42
N VAL A 8 -2.61 -9.88 -3.59
CA VAL A 8 -2.66 -9.68 -2.14
C VAL A 8 -1.89 -10.77 -1.41
N GLN A 9 -1.20 -10.39 -0.35
CA GLN A 9 -0.57 -11.28 0.61
C GLN A 9 -0.91 -10.80 2.02
N ILE A 10 -1.33 -11.73 2.87
CA ILE A 10 -1.58 -11.47 4.28
C ILE A 10 -0.39 -12.01 5.07
N VAL A 11 0.11 -11.20 5.99
CA VAL A 11 1.15 -11.58 6.92
C VAL A 11 0.56 -11.50 8.32
N ARG A 12 0.52 -12.64 9.00
CA ARG A 12 0.15 -12.73 10.41
C ARG A 12 1.38 -12.50 11.28
N ARG A 13 1.29 -11.54 12.20
CA ARG A 13 2.24 -11.38 13.30
C ARG A 13 1.60 -11.97 14.56
N THR A 14 2.13 -13.11 14.98
CA THR A 14 1.68 -13.77 16.21
C THR A 14 2.20 -13.03 17.43
N ASN A 15 1.29 -12.61 18.30
CA ASN A 15 1.62 -11.97 19.57
C ASN A 15 1.33 -12.94 20.73
N ILE A 16 2.29 -13.18 21.60
CA ILE A 16 2.09 -14.05 22.77
C ILE A 16 1.38 -13.23 23.87
N GLY A 17 0.17 -13.66 24.26
CA GLY A 17 -0.62 -13.00 25.29
C GLY A 17 -1.46 -11.81 24.81
N ALA A 18 -1.52 -11.56 23.51
CA ALA A 18 -2.38 -10.56 22.88
C ALA A 18 -2.98 -11.12 21.57
N PRO A 19 -4.03 -10.50 21.01
CA PRO A 19 -4.53 -10.86 19.69
C PRO A 19 -3.43 -10.78 18.61
N ASN A 20 -3.51 -11.66 17.61
CA ASN A 20 -2.60 -11.59 16.46
C ASN A 20 -2.89 -10.32 15.66
N GLU A 21 -1.84 -9.73 15.11
CA GLU A 21 -1.94 -8.62 14.17
C GLU A 21 -1.83 -9.15 12.74
N TYR A 22 -2.62 -8.55 11.84
CA TYR A 22 -2.58 -8.88 10.42
C TYR A 22 -2.12 -7.67 9.61
N PHE A 23 -1.21 -7.92 8.67
CA PHE A 23 -0.76 -6.96 7.67
C PHE A 23 -1.17 -7.45 6.28
N LEU A 24 -1.74 -6.55 5.49
CA LEU A 24 -2.05 -6.79 4.09
C LEU A 24 -1.03 -6.06 3.22
N HIS A 25 -0.31 -6.83 2.42
CA HIS A 25 0.49 -6.30 1.32
C HIS A 25 -0.29 -6.50 0.03
N ALA A 26 -0.60 -5.41 -0.65
CA ALA A 26 -1.28 -5.45 -1.93
C ALA A 26 -0.46 -4.75 -3.01
N VAL A 27 -0.28 -5.42 -4.15
CA VAL A 27 0.44 -4.89 -5.30
C VAL A 27 -0.51 -4.76 -6.47
N THR A 28 -0.72 -3.54 -6.92
CA THR A 28 -1.50 -3.22 -8.12
C THR A 28 -0.54 -2.75 -9.20
N PHE A 29 -0.51 -3.46 -10.33
CA PHE A 29 0.20 -2.93 -11.49
C PHE A 29 -0.65 -1.88 -12.19
N CYS A 30 -0.01 -0.82 -12.66
CA CYS A 30 -0.61 0.24 -13.46
C CYS A 30 0.11 0.36 -14.81
N ASP A 31 -0.59 0.82 -15.84
CA ASP A 31 -0.06 0.99 -17.21
C ASP A 31 0.82 2.23 -17.39
N LYS A 32 0.97 3.06 -16.35
CA LYS A 32 1.80 4.27 -16.36
C LYS A 32 2.61 4.42 -15.08
N SER A 33 3.67 5.23 -15.15
CA SER A 33 4.60 5.49 -14.04
C SER A 33 4.09 6.45 -12.97
N ASN A 34 3.11 7.30 -13.28
CA ASN A 34 2.70 8.40 -12.41
C ASN A 34 1.56 8.05 -11.46
N TYR A 35 1.42 6.78 -11.10
CA TYR A 35 0.44 6.33 -10.11
C TYR A 35 1.10 6.06 -8.76
N ARG A 36 0.42 6.41 -7.67
CA ARG A 36 0.90 6.19 -6.31
C ARG A 36 -0.24 5.72 -5.40
N ALA A 37 0.13 5.03 -4.34
CA ALA A 37 -0.78 4.66 -3.27
C ALA A 37 -1.25 5.93 -2.55
N ALA A 38 -2.57 6.10 -2.41
CA ALA A 38 -3.20 7.25 -1.74
C ALA A 38 -3.67 6.90 -0.33
N GLY A 39 -4.08 5.65 -0.12
CA GLY A 39 -4.71 5.17 1.09
C GLY A 39 -5.51 3.90 0.82
N PHE A 40 -6.40 3.56 1.74
CA PHE A 40 -7.28 2.40 1.62
C PHE A 40 -8.62 2.67 2.30
N GLU A 41 -9.59 1.82 2.01
CA GLU A 41 -10.85 1.70 2.75
C GLU A 41 -11.12 0.23 3.04
N LEU A 42 -11.60 -0.05 4.24
CA LEU A 42 -12.00 -1.39 4.65
C LEU A 42 -13.52 -1.44 4.65
N ASP A 43 -14.07 -2.39 3.93
CA ASP A 43 -15.47 -2.76 4.06
C ASP A 43 -15.55 -3.99 4.98
N THR A 44 -16.01 -3.75 6.20
CA THR A 44 -16.11 -4.77 7.24
C THR A 44 -17.49 -5.41 7.32
N ALA A 45 -18.40 -5.10 6.41
CA ALA A 45 -19.80 -5.55 6.49
C ALA A 45 -19.94 -7.08 6.47
N LEU A 46 -19.01 -7.79 5.83
CA LEU A 46 -19.04 -9.25 5.65
C LEU A 46 -17.94 -9.98 6.42
N VAL A 47 -17.28 -9.31 7.37
CA VAL A 47 -16.17 -9.91 8.13
C VAL A 47 -16.66 -11.09 8.97
N GLU A 48 -17.87 -11.00 9.54
CA GLU A 48 -18.50 -12.10 10.28
C GLU A 48 -18.84 -13.30 9.40
N GLU A 49 -18.98 -13.09 8.08
CA GLU A 49 -19.15 -14.14 7.07
C GLU A 49 -17.79 -14.66 6.54
N GLY A 50 -16.68 -14.21 7.13
CA GLY A 50 -15.33 -14.57 6.71
C GLY A 50 -14.84 -13.81 5.49
N LEU A 51 -15.46 -12.71 5.08
CA LEU A 51 -15.04 -11.92 3.92
C LEU A 51 -14.65 -10.49 4.32
N LEU A 52 -13.42 -10.10 4.03
CA LEU A 52 -12.96 -8.71 4.14
C LEU A 52 -12.68 -8.13 2.76
N THR A 53 -13.30 -7.01 2.44
CA THR A 53 -13.06 -6.30 1.17
C THR A 53 -12.25 -5.04 1.45
N VAL A 54 -11.19 -4.84 0.66
CA VAL A 54 -10.27 -3.70 0.80
C VAL A 54 -10.24 -2.88 -0.48
N GLY A 55 -10.72 -1.64 -0.42
CA GLY A 55 -10.57 -0.67 -1.50
C GLY A 55 -9.20 0.00 -1.44
N LEU A 56 -8.32 -0.31 -2.39
CA LEU A 56 -6.98 0.26 -2.52
C LEU A 56 -7.04 1.56 -3.32
N LYS A 57 -6.88 2.69 -2.64
CA LYS A 57 -6.95 4.00 -3.28
C LYS A 57 -5.63 4.29 -3.98
N ILE A 58 -5.70 4.51 -5.29
CA ILE A 58 -4.59 4.91 -6.17
C ILE A 58 -4.89 6.29 -6.71
N PHE A 59 -3.91 7.19 -6.70
CA PHE A 59 -4.03 8.50 -7.32
C PHE A 59 -2.97 8.69 -8.40
N GLN A 60 -3.24 9.61 -9.31
CA GLN A 60 -2.30 10.04 -10.33
C GLN A 60 -1.55 11.28 -9.85
N ASP A 61 -0.22 11.16 -9.75
CA ASP A 61 0.68 12.22 -9.32
C ASP A 61 1.23 12.97 -10.53
N VAL A 62 0.69 14.17 -10.81
CA VAL A 62 1.12 14.97 -11.97
C VAL A 62 2.53 15.56 -11.83
N SER A 63 3.13 15.49 -10.63
CA SER A 63 4.52 15.87 -10.46
C SER A 63 5.48 14.82 -11.01
N ILE A 64 5.00 13.59 -11.23
CA ILE A 64 5.78 12.49 -11.81
C ILE A 64 5.51 12.45 -13.32
N PRO A 65 6.57 12.46 -14.16
CA PRO A 65 6.43 12.31 -15.59
C PRO A 65 5.66 11.04 -15.95
N GLU A 66 4.75 11.17 -16.90
CA GLU A 66 3.94 10.06 -17.40
C GLU A 66 4.72 9.28 -18.47
N PHE A 67 5.11 8.05 -18.13
CA PHE A 67 5.69 7.09 -19.05
C PHE A 67 4.80 5.84 -19.14
N ASN A 68 4.74 5.22 -20.32
CA ASN A 68 4.02 3.97 -20.55
C ASN A 68 4.86 2.78 -20.08
N TYR A 69 5.01 2.64 -18.76
CA TYR A 69 5.68 1.51 -18.12
C TYR A 69 4.73 0.80 -17.17
N LEU A 70 4.78 -0.53 -17.20
CA LEU A 70 4.09 -1.35 -16.20
C LEU A 70 4.74 -1.11 -14.84
N THR A 71 4.06 -0.36 -13.98
CA THR A 71 4.64 0.12 -12.71
C THR A 71 3.86 -0.45 -11.54
N PRO A 72 4.51 -1.04 -10.54
CA PRO A 72 3.84 -1.52 -9.34
C PRO A 72 3.50 -0.36 -8.40
N VAL A 73 2.24 -0.32 -7.96
CA VAL A 73 1.77 0.48 -6.84
C VAL A 73 1.54 -0.46 -5.66
N VAL A 74 2.22 -0.19 -4.54
CA VAL A 74 2.20 -1.05 -3.36
C VAL A 74 1.47 -0.36 -2.21
N HIS A 75 0.54 -1.09 -1.61
CA HIS A 75 -0.10 -0.75 -0.35
C HIS A 75 0.35 -1.74 0.72
N THR A 76 0.80 -1.20 1.85
CA THR A 76 1.03 -1.97 3.08
C THR A 76 0.06 -1.44 4.11
N ILE A 77 -0.87 -2.30 4.55
CA ILE A 77 -2.00 -1.92 5.39
C ILE A 77 -1.93 -2.75 6.67
N GLU A 78 -1.91 -2.07 7.81
CA GLU A 78 -2.10 -2.70 9.12
C GLU A 78 -3.61 -2.89 9.34
N LEU A 79 -4.05 -4.15 9.29
CA LEU A 79 -5.46 -4.51 9.53
C LEU A 79 -5.77 -4.66 11.02
N GLY A 80 -4.73 -4.73 11.86
CA GLY A 80 -4.87 -4.96 13.29
C GLY A 80 -5.40 -6.37 13.58
N PRO A 81 -6.10 -6.57 14.71
CA PRO A 81 -6.73 -7.84 15.03
C PRO A 81 -7.98 -8.06 14.18
N LEU A 82 -7.99 -9.16 13.42
CA LEU A 82 -9.16 -9.61 12.65
C LEU A 82 -9.78 -10.83 13.34
N ALA A 83 -11.10 -10.81 13.47
CA ALA A 83 -11.89 -11.94 13.95
C ALA A 83 -12.57 -12.61 12.75
N PHE A 84 -11.84 -13.48 12.04
CA PHE A 84 -12.46 -14.36 11.06
C PHE A 84 -13.07 -15.58 11.75
N PRO A 85 -14.24 -16.07 11.32
CA PRO A 85 -14.70 -17.39 11.72
C PRO A 85 -13.67 -18.44 11.28
N ASP A 86 -13.28 -19.31 12.21
CA ASP A 86 -12.37 -20.45 12.01
C ASP A 86 -10.94 -20.12 11.50
N ASP A 87 -10.46 -18.89 11.66
CA ASP A 87 -9.16 -18.40 11.14
C ASP A 87 -9.01 -18.44 9.59
N ASP A 88 -10.04 -18.85 8.84
CA ASP A 88 -10.02 -19.08 7.38
C ASP A 88 -10.80 -18.02 6.59
N GLY A 89 -10.51 -16.74 6.86
CA GLY A 89 -11.11 -15.61 6.14
C GLY A 89 -10.60 -15.44 4.70
N ILE A 90 -11.48 -15.03 3.80
CA ILE A 90 -11.15 -14.58 2.44
C ILE A 90 -10.95 -13.05 2.48
N ILE A 91 -9.83 -12.58 1.93
CA ILE A 91 -9.60 -11.15 1.69
C ILE A 91 -9.66 -10.88 0.20
N THR A 92 -10.48 -9.91 -0.18
CA THR A 92 -10.53 -9.37 -1.54
C THR A 92 -10.02 -7.94 -1.53
N ALA A 93 -9.32 -7.55 -2.60
CA ALA A 93 -8.85 -6.19 -2.76
C ALA A 93 -9.19 -5.66 -4.16
N GLU A 94 -9.68 -4.43 -4.18
CA GLU A 94 -10.10 -3.75 -5.39
C GLU A 94 -9.34 -2.43 -5.53
N ALA A 95 -8.77 -2.18 -6.70
CA ALA A 95 -8.07 -0.93 -6.95
C ALA A 95 -9.05 0.16 -7.37
N ILE A 96 -9.06 1.27 -6.62
CA ILE A 96 -9.98 2.38 -6.80
C ILE A 96 -9.17 3.63 -7.14
N LEU A 97 -9.48 4.25 -8.27
CA LEU A 97 -8.89 5.54 -8.60
C LEU A 97 -9.56 6.62 -7.78
N SER A 98 -8.75 7.28 -6.95
CA SER A 98 -9.19 8.44 -6.19
C SER A 98 -9.26 9.64 -7.13
N ALA A 99 -10.42 10.29 -7.17
CA ALA A 99 -10.59 11.56 -7.85
C ALA A 99 -9.78 12.62 -7.11
N GLY A 100 -8.60 12.97 -7.63
CA GLY A 100 -7.76 14.00 -7.04
C GLY A 100 -6.35 14.00 -7.61
N THR A 101 -6.02 15.06 -8.32
CA THR A 101 -4.65 15.41 -8.68
C THR A 101 -4.00 16.06 -7.45
N ARG A 102 -3.14 15.37 -6.71
CA ARG A 102 -2.38 16.00 -5.62
C ARG A 102 -1.06 16.54 -6.15
N ASN A 103 -0.95 17.87 -6.26
CA ASN A 103 0.33 18.56 -6.33
C ASN A 103 0.92 18.62 -4.92
N LEU A 104 1.92 17.79 -4.63
CA LEU A 104 2.59 17.76 -3.32
C LEU A 104 3.50 18.99 -3.05
N ASN A 105 3.55 19.97 -3.96
CA ASN A 105 4.23 21.24 -3.73
C ASN A 105 3.37 22.27 -2.96
N ALA A 106 2.11 21.95 -2.63
CA ALA A 106 1.33 22.72 -1.67
C ALA A 106 1.58 22.13 -0.28
N ALA A 107 2.39 22.82 0.52
CA ALA A 107 2.66 22.48 1.91
C ALA A 107 1.35 22.23 2.66
N ALA A 108 1.21 21.01 3.20
CA ALA A 108 0.21 20.70 4.21
C ALA A 108 0.97 20.46 5.52
N GLU A 109 1.05 21.50 6.35
CA GLU A 109 1.27 21.36 7.79
C GLU A 109 0.09 20.57 8.36
N THR A 110 0.30 19.31 8.74
CA THR A 110 -0.24 18.76 9.98
C THR A 110 0.50 17.46 10.31
N ASP A 111 0.95 17.39 11.56
CA ASP A 111 1.60 16.25 12.20
C ASP A 111 0.87 14.93 11.94
N ASP A 112 1.60 13.93 11.45
CA ASP A 112 1.61 12.62 12.09
C ASP A 112 2.87 11.86 11.66
N LYS A 113 3.62 11.41 12.67
CA LYS A 113 4.82 10.59 12.52
C LYS A 113 4.47 9.29 11.80
N ASN A 114 4.68 9.25 10.49
CA ASN A 114 4.91 7.98 9.79
C ASN A 114 6.21 8.10 9.01
N THR A 115 7.26 7.52 9.60
CA THR A 115 8.62 7.55 9.08
C THR A 115 8.67 6.76 7.77
N SER A 116 8.47 7.44 6.65
CA SER A 116 8.84 6.91 5.34
C SER A 116 10.36 6.97 5.22
N THR A 117 11.06 5.93 5.65
CA THR A 117 12.48 5.77 5.36
C THR A 117 12.65 5.30 3.93
N VAL A 118 12.77 6.25 2.99
CA VAL A 118 13.53 6.02 1.77
C VAL A 118 14.98 6.28 2.12
N SER A 119 15.74 5.23 2.42
CA SER A 119 17.19 5.38 2.56
C SER A 119 17.78 5.50 1.16
N SER A 120 17.89 6.73 0.66
CA SER A 120 18.92 7.05 -0.33
C SER A 120 20.24 7.07 0.42
N THR A 121 20.89 5.91 0.51
CA THR A 121 22.32 5.91 0.81
C THR A 121 22.98 6.61 -0.37
N GLU A 122 23.32 7.89 -0.20
CA GLU A 122 24.37 8.51 -0.98
C GLU A 122 25.57 7.56 -0.88
N ALA A 123 25.96 6.97 -2.01
CA ALA A 123 27.15 6.13 -2.05
C ALA A 123 28.34 7.04 -1.78
N ASP A 124 28.76 7.07 -0.51
CA ASP A 124 29.95 7.78 -0.05
C ASP A 124 31.15 7.23 -0.83
N GLU A 125 31.84 8.12 -1.54
CA GLU A 125 32.92 7.82 -2.48
C GLU A 125 34.24 7.51 -1.75
N ALA A 126 34.16 6.79 -0.62
CA ALA A 126 35.30 6.50 0.26
C ALA A 126 35.63 4.99 0.37
N GLY A 127 35.04 4.15 -0.49
CA GLY A 127 35.18 2.69 -0.41
C GLY A 127 35.53 1.99 -1.73
N ARG A 128 36.16 2.67 -2.71
CA ARG A 128 36.65 1.96 -3.91
C ARG A 128 37.86 1.09 -3.53
N PRO A 129 37.90 -0.20 -3.90
CA PRO A 129 39.14 -0.96 -3.83
C PRO A 129 40.14 -0.35 -4.82
N ILE A 130 41.36 -0.13 -4.34
CA ILE A 130 42.50 0.33 -5.16
C ILE A 130 42.86 -0.82 -6.11
N PRO A 131 43.12 -0.57 -7.41
CA PRO A 131 43.50 -1.59 -8.39
C PRO A 131 44.79 -2.34 -8.03
#